data_AF-W1YJB1-F1
#
_entry.id   AF-W1YJB1-F1
#
_cell.length_a   1.000
_cell.length_b   1.000
_cell.length_c   1.000
_cell.angle_alpha   90.00
_cell.angle_beta   90.00
_cell.angle_gamma   90.00
#
_symmetry.space_group_name_H-M   'P 1'
#
loop_
_entity.id
_entity.type
_entity.pdbx_description
1 polymer ?
#
loop_
_entity_poly.entity_id
_entity_poly.type
_entity_poly.pdbx_seq_one_letter_code
_entity_poly.pdbx_strand_id
1 'polypeptide(L)'
;VSTISEYIEISEGTIYPLFNRLKKEKYVETYLKESSTGPSRKYYHITADGRTAYNQMRQEWDEFSGVINILLKGVDYNGQK
;
A
#
# COMPACT_ATOMS: atom_id res chain seq x y z
N VAL A 1 -2.77 -6.99 -9.39
CA VAL A 1 -1.57 -7.81 -9.07
C VAL A 1 -0.41 -7.39 -9.94
N SER A 2 -0.57 -7.43 -11.28
CA SER A 2 0.48 -7.07 -12.25
C SER A 2 1.27 -5.80 -11.92
N THR A 3 0.59 -4.71 -11.56
CA THR A 3 1.27 -3.42 -11.29
C THR A 3 2.08 -3.41 -9.98
N ILE A 4 1.68 -4.17 -8.95
CA ILE A 4 2.43 -4.21 -7.68
C ILE A 4 3.65 -5.13 -7.82
N SER A 5 3.50 -6.23 -8.55
CA SER A 5 4.59 -7.17 -8.82
C SER A 5 5.74 -6.57 -9.65
N GLU A 6 5.51 -5.45 -10.33
CA GLU A 6 6.57 -4.71 -11.04
C GLU A 6 7.59 -4.07 -10.09
N TYR A 7 7.18 -3.73 -8.86
CA TYR A 7 8.01 -3.00 -7.90
C TYR A 7 8.38 -3.84 -6.68
N ILE A 8 7.60 -4.88 -6.38
CA ILE A 8 7.77 -5.72 -5.19
C ILE A 8 7.57 -7.18 -5.59
N GLU A 9 8.54 -8.03 -5.26
CA GLU A 9 8.38 -9.47 -5.43
C GLU A 9 7.35 -9.99 -4.42
N ILE A 10 6.15 -10.31 -4.91
CA ILE A 10 5.04 -10.77 -4.07
C ILE A 10 4.32 -11.92 -4.74
N SER A 11 4.06 -12.99 -3.99
CA SER A 11 3.34 -14.15 -4.50
C SER A 11 1.83 -13.89 -4.53
N GLU A 12 1.12 -14.57 -5.44
CA GLU A 12 -0.35 -14.58 -5.41
C GLU A 12 -0.90 -15.08 -4.07
N GLY A 13 -0.23 -16.07 -3.46
CA GLY A 13 -0.55 -16.60 -2.14
C GLY A 13 -0.47 -15.57 -1.01
N THR A 14 0.27 -14.47 -1.20
CA THR A 14 0.40 -13.36 -0.24
C THR A 14 -0.65 -12.27 -0.48
N ILE A 15 -0.99 -12.01 -1.74
CA ILE A 15 -1.91 -10.93 -2.11
C ILE A 15 -3.35 -11.19 -1.67
N TYR A 16 -3.87 -12.39 -1.89
CA TYR A 16 -5.28 -12.67 -1.58
C TYR A 16 -5.58 -12.59 -0.07
N PRO A 17 -4.74 -13.15 0.83
CA PRO A 17 -4.90 -12.94 2.27
C PRO A 17 -4.84 -11.46 2.68
N LEU A 18 -3.96 -10.66 2.06
CA LEU A 18 -3.86 -9.23 2.35
C LEU A 18 -5.16 -8.50 2.00
N PHE A 19 -5.70 -8.71 0.80
CA PHE A 19 -6.97 -8.10 0.40
C PHE A 19 -8.14 -8.56 1.27
N ASN A 20 -8.16 -9.83 1.69
CA ASN A 20 -9.15 -10.33 2.63
C ASN A 20 -9.07 -9.63 3.99
N ARG A 21 -7.85 -9.38 4.50
CA ARG A 21 -7.65 -8.62 5.75
C ARG A 21 -8.13 -7.19 5.60
N LEU A 22 -7.70 -6.48 4.56
CA LEU A 22 -8.11 -5.09 4.30
C LEU A 22 -9.64 -4.97 4.16
N LYS A 23 -10.29 -5.97 3.55
CA LYS A 23 -11.75 -6.03 3.46
C LYS A 23 -12.39 -6.24 4.84
N LYS A 24 -11.85 -7.15 5.65
CA LYS A 24 -12.33 -7.41 7.03
C LYS A 24 -12.22 -6.16 7.90
N GLU A 25 -11.16 -5.37 7.71
CA GLU A 25 -10.93 -4.08 8.38
C GLU A 25 -11.73 -2.92 7.76
N LYS A 26 -12.54 -3.19 6.72
CA LYS A 26 -13.36 -2.20 6.00
C LYS A 26 -12.57 -1.11 5.26
N TYR A 27 -11.28 -1.31 5.05
CA TYR A 27 -10.44 -0.39 4.26
C TYR A 27 -10.64 -0.54 2.75
N VAL A 28 -11.10 -1.71 2.32
CA VAL A 28 -11.51 -1.93 0.94
C VAL A 28 -12.85 -2.62 0.87
N GLU A 29 -13.57 -2.37 -0.21
CA GLU A 29 -14.79 -3.07 -0.58
C GLU A 29 -14.62 -3.79 -1.90
N THR A 30 -15.53 -4.71 -2.22
CA THR A 30 -15.48 -5.49 -3.45
C THR A 30 -16.69 -5.20 -4.32
N TYR A 31 -16.46 -5.02 -5.62
CA TYR A 31 -17.52 -4.90 -6.61
C TYR A 31 -17.28 -5.90 -7.75
N LEU A 32 -18.36 -6.32 -8.38
CA LEU A 32 -18.29 -7.13 -9.60
C LEU A 32 -18.29 -6.19 -10.80
N LYS A 33 -17.36 -6.42 -11.72
CA LYS A 33 -17.36 -5.78 -13.03
C LYS A 33 -17.60 -6.86 -14.06
N GLU A 34 -18.62 -6.67 -14.88
CA GLU A 34 -18.91 -7.54 -16.00
C GLU A 34 -17.72 -7.54 -16.97
N SER A 35 -17.44 -8.72 -17.51
CA SER A 35 -16.39 -8.90 -18.50
C SER A 35 -17.05 -9.02 -19.87
N SER A 36 -16.49 -8.34 -20.88
CA SER A 36 -17.01 -8.38 -22.25
C SER A 36 -16.92 -9.76 -22.91
N THR A 37 -16.09 -10.66 -22.38
CA THR A 37 -15.77 -11.96 -22.98
C THR A 37 -15.72 -13.12 -21.98
N GLY A 38 -16.34 -13.00 -20.79
CA GLY A 38 -16.28 -14.07 -19.80
C GLY A 38 -16.97 -13.76 -18.47
N PRO A 39 -16.70 -14.55 -17.41
CA PRO A 39 -17.34 -14.34 -16.12
C PRO A 39 -16.97 -12.99 -15.50
N SER A 40 -17.88 -12.43 -14.72
CA SER A 40 -17.66 -11.19 -13.98
C SER A 40 -16.43 -11.30 -13.08
N ARG A 41 -15.61 -10.25 -13.09
CA ARG A 41 -14.39 -10.18 -12.29
C ARG A 41 -14.66 -9.39 -11.02
N LYS A 42 -14.16 -9.89 -9.89
CA LYS A 42 -14.20 -9.19 -8.61
C LYS A 42 -13.04 -8.19 -8.54
N TYR A 43 -13.36 -6.92 -8.32
CA TYR A 43 -12.40 -5.85 -8.12
C TYR A 43 -12.51 -5.31 -6.70
N TYR A 44 -11.42 -4.69 -6.23
CA TYR A 44 -11.36 -4.02 -4.93
C TYR A 44 -11.36 -2.51 -5.13
N HIS A 45 -12.10 -1.79 -4.28
CA HIS A 45 -12.10 -0.34 -4.22
C HIS A 45 -11.74 0.10 -2.79
N ILE A 46 -10.93 1.15 -2.66
CA ILE A 46 -10.59 1.71 -1.35
C ILE A 46 -11.78 2.48 -0.80
N THR A 47 -12.12 2.27 0.48
CA THR A 47 -13.20 3.01 1.14
C THR A 47 -12.70 4.36 1.66
N ALA A 48 -13.60 5.21 2.16
CA ALA A 48 -13.22 6.44 2.84
C ALA A 48 -12.33 6.16 4.07
N ASP A 49 -12.71 5.18 4.90
CA ASP A 49 -11.93 4.76 6.07
C ASP A 49 -10.54 4.23 5.66
N GLY A 50 -10.49 3.43 4.60
CA GLY A 50 -9.23 2.93 4.04
C GLY A 50 -8.34 4.04 3.51
N ARG A 51 -8.93 5.09 2.90
CA ARG A 51 -8.19 6.26 2.42
C ARG A 51 -7.61 7.07 3.58
N THR A 52 -8.36 7.24 4.66
CA THR A 52 -7.88 7.89 5.89
C THR A 52 -6.71 7.11 6.49
N ALA A 53 -6.87 5.80 6.69
CA ALA A 53 -5.82 4.93 7.23
C ALA A 53 -4.57 4.92 6.33
N TYR A 54 -4.76 4.87 5.00
CA TYR A 54 -3.66 4.97 4.04
C TYR A 54 -2.88 6.28 4.17
N ASN A 55 -3.57 7.42 4.26
CA ASN A 55 -2.91 8.72 4.36
C ASN A 55 -2.11 8.84 5.67
N GLN A 56 -2.66 8.33 6.79
CA GLN A 56 -1.95 8.31 8.06
C GLN A 56 -0.68 7.44 7.98
N MET A 57 -0.82 6.19 7.50
CA MET A 57 0.32 5.28 7.37
C MET A 57 1.38 5.80 6.40
N ARG A 58 0.96 6.50 5.34
CA ARG A 58 1.87 7.18 4.42
C ARG A 58 2.63 8.30 5.12
N GLN A 59 1.94 9.13 5.90
CA GLN A 59 2.60 10.21 6.63
C GLN A 59 3.66 9.67 7.59
N GLU A 60 3.29 8.65 8.39
CA GLU A 60 4.22 7.98 9.31
C GLU A 60 5.44 7.40 8.58
N TRP A 61 5.21 6.80 7.40
CA TRP A 61 6.27 6.28 6.56
C TRP A 61 7.17 7.37 5.98
N ASP A 62 6.61 8.47 5.49
CA ASP A 62 7.35 9.60 4.92
C ASP A 62 8.24 10.25 6.00
N GLU A 63 7.73 10.40 7.23
CA GLU A 63 8.49 10.88 8.38
C GLU A 63 9.65 9.92 8.72
N PHE A 64 9.35 8.62 8.88
CA PHE A 64 10.36 7.62 9.23
C PHE A 64 11.45 7.49 8.16
N SER A 65 11.06 7.31 6.90
CA SER A 65 11.98 7.14 5.80
C SER A 65 12.81 8.40 5.54
N GLY A 66 12.25 9.59 5.77
CA GLY A 66 12.97 10.86 5.72
C GLY A 66 14.16 10.89 6.69
N VAL A 67 13.94 10.52 7.95
CA VAL A 67 15.01 10.45 8.97
C VAL A 67 16.08 9.43 8.58
N ILE A 68 15.68 8.23 8.17
CA ILE A 68 16.63 7.20 7.74
C ILE A 68 17.47 7.68 6.54
N ASN A 69 16.84 8.34 5.56
CA ASN A 69 17.55 8.89 4.41
C ASN A 69 18.56 9.96 4.79
N ILE A 70 18.28 10.79 5.82
CA ILE A 70 19.23 11.77 6.34
C ILE A 70 20.43 11.05 6.98
N LEU A 71 20.18 10.05 7.82
CA LEU A 71 21.25 9.28 8.48
C LEU A 71 22.15 8.56 7.47
N LEU A 72 21.56 7.95 6.44
CA LEU A 72 22.28 7.20 5.42
C LEU A 72 23.10 8.07 4.47
N LYS A 73 22.70 9.34 4.26
CA LYS A 73 23.48 10.29 3.45
C LYS A 73 24.74 10.80 4.13
N GLY A 74 25.00 10.36 5.37
CA GLY A 74 26.06 10.89 6.20
C GLY A 74 25.65 12.28 6.64
N VAL A 75 25.17 12.40 7.89
CA VAL A 75 25.10 13.72 8.50
C VAL A 75 26.55 14.13 8.73
N ASP A 76 27.09 14.98 7.86
CA ASP A 76 28.31 15.72 8.16
C ASP A 76 28.00 16.62 9.37
N TYR A 77 28.12 16.05 10.58
CA TYR A 77 28.14 16.78 11.85
C TYR A 77 29.47 17.55 11.96
N ASN A 78 29.78 18.39 10.98
CA ASN A 78 30.84 19.38 11.06
C ASN A 78 30.22 20.73 11.36
N GLY A 79 30.17 21.05 12.67
CA GLY A 79 29.93 22.39 13.18
C GLY A 79 28.53 22.60 13.73
N GLN A 80 28.38 22.49 15.05
CA GLN A 80 28.17 23.65 15.93
C GLN A 80 28.18 23.18 17.40
N LYS A 81 29.39 23.15 18.00
CA LYS A 81 29.72 23.80 19.27
C LYS A 81 31.23 23.76 19.48
#